data_AF-A0A552QTM5-F1
#
_entry.id   AF-A0A552QTM5-F1
#
_cell.length_a   1.000
_cell.length_b   1.000
_cell.length_c   1.000
_cell.angle_alpha   90.00
_cell.angle_beta   90.00
_cell.angle_gamma   90.00
#
_symmetry.space_group_name_H-M   'P 1'
#
loop_
_entity.id
_entity.type
_entity.pdbx_description
1 polymer ?
#
loop_
_entity_poly.entity_id
_entity_poly.type
_entity_poly.pdbx_seq_one_letter_code
_entity_poly.pdbx_strand_id
1 'polypeptide(L)'
;MTGPRPFPPAAVAALAAGLDDYRLTTPAHQQTPAEAARRAAEYLVSAGWAVHIPPRAVPSGPRRPCPVCTTRQLVRPNGQLRKHGAPGHPCPGSGSLPESEPAT
;
A
#
# COMPACT_ATOMS: atom_id res chain seq x y z
N MET A 1 -26.57 12.79 10.01
CA MET A 1 -25.57 11.71 9.93
C MET A 1 -25.52 11.22 8.48
N THR A 2 -24.54 11.65 7.70
CA THR A 2 -24.43 11.23 6.29
C THR A 2 -23.70 9.89 6.29
N GLY A 3 -24.43 8.79 6.02
CA GLY A 3 -23.82 7.49 5.76
C GLY A 3 -22.84 7.56 4.58
N PRO A 4 -21.97 6.55 4.41
CA PRO A 4 -21.07 6.51 3.25
C PRO A 4 -21.91 6.65 1.97
N ARG A 5 -21.60 7.66 1.16
CA ARG A 5 -22.28 7.84 -0.12
C ARG A 5 -22.03 6.60 -0.97
N PRO A 6 -23.08 5.96 -1.52
CA PRO A 6 -22.89 4.82 -2.39
C PRO A 6 -22.05 5.23 -3.60
N PHE A 7 -21.18 4.34 -4.03
CA PHE A 7 -20.35 4.58 -5.21
C PHE A 7 -21.27 4.75 -6.44
N PRO A 8 -21.10 5.80 -7.25
CA PRO A 8 -22.00 6.05 -8.37
C PRO A 8 -22.00 4.87 -9.35
N PRO A 9 -23.16 4.37 -9.81
CA PRO A 9 -23.23 3.22 -10.73
C PRO A 9 -22.39 3.41 -12.01
N ALA A 10 -22.35 4.63 -12.53
CA ALA A 10 -21.53 4.97 -13.70
C ALA A 10 -20.02 4.83 -13.45
N ALA A 11 -19.54 5.13 -12.22
CA ALA A 11 -18.15 4.92 -11.86
C ALA A 11 -17.82 3.42 -11.74
N VAL A 12 -18.76 2.60 -11.25
CA VAL A 12 -18.61 1.13 -11.22
C VAL A 12 -18.52 0.56 -12.62
N ALA A 13 -19.35 1.05 -13.56
CA ALA A 13 -19.30 0.63 -14.95
C ALA A 13 -17.95 0.97 -15.62
N ALA A 14 -17.42 2.17 -15.39
CA ALA A 14 -16.11 2.58 -15.91
C ALA A 14 -14.97 1.72 -15.34
N LEU A 15 -15.01 1.40 -14.03
CA LEU A 15 -14.06 0.48 -13.40
C LEU A 15 -14.11 -0.91 -14.02
N ALA A 16 -15.30 -1.47 -14.19
CA ALA A 16 -15.49 -2.79 -14.79
C ALA A 16 -14.96 -2.82 -16.23
N ALA A 17 -15.30 -1.82 -17.04
CA ALA A 17 -14.83 -1.70 -18.41
C ALA A 17 -13.30 -1.64 -18.51
N GLY A 18 -12.63 -0.87 -17.65
CA GLY A 18 -11.16 -0.79 -17.65
C GLY A 18 -10.48 -2.10 -17.21
N LEU A 19 -11.09 -2.83 -16.28
CA LEU A 19 -10.57 -4.14 -15.85
C LEU A 19 -10.79 -5.22 -16.93
N ASP A 20 -11.94 -5.21 -17.59
CA ASP A 20 -12.25 -6.17 -18.65
C ASP A 20 -11.41 -5.92 -19.90
N ASP A 21 -11.22 -4.65 -20.29
CA ASP A 21 -10.27 -4.27 -21.34
C ASP A 21 -8.87 -4.81 -21.03
N TYR A 22 -8.37 -4.57 -19.82
CA TYR A 22 -7.05 -5.08 -19.40
C TYR A 22 -6.93 -6.60 -19.54
N ARG A 23 -7.96 -7.34 -19.11
CA ARG A 23 -7.98 -8.81 -19.16
C ARG A 23 -8.00 -9.35 -20.58
N LEU A 24 -8.68 -8.65 -21.49
CA LEU A 24 -8.83 -9.05 -22.89
C LEU A 24 -7.57 -8.72 -23.71
N THR A 25 -6.90 -7.61 -23.41
CA THR A 25 -5.73 -7.16 -24.19
C THR A 25 -4.39 -7.64 -23.61
N THR A 26 -4.37 -8.16 -22.39
CA THR A 26 -3.13 -8.58 -21.71
C THR A 26 -3.13 -10.08 -21.44
N PRO A 27 -2.13 -10.85 -21.91
CA PRO A 27 -2.01 -12.27 -21.59
C PRO A 27 -2.00 -12.52 -20.07
N ALA A 28 -2.69 -13.56 -19.60
CA ALA A 28 -2.91 -13.82 -18.17
C ALA A 28 -1.61 -13.86 -17.33
N HIS A 29 -0.52 -14.37 -17.89
CA HIS A 29 0.79 -14.45 -17.20
C HIS A 29 1.51 -13.09 -17.07
N GLN A 30 1.04 -12.06 -17.77
CA GLN A 30 1.54 -10.68 -17.69
C GLN A 30 0.59 -9.78 -16.91
N GLN A 31 -0.57 -10.30 -16.48
CA GLN A 31 -1.53 -9.52 -15.72
C GLN A 31 -1.04 -9.27 -14.30
N THR A 32 -0.98 -8.00 -13.89
CA THR A 32 -0.57 -7.62 -12.52
C THR A 32 -1.64 -6.74 -11.86
N PRO A 33 -1.78 -6.80 -10.52
CA PRO A 33 -2.71 -5.93 -9.80
C PRO A 33 -2.44 -4.43 -10.00
N ALA A 34 -1.16 -4.04 -10.15
CA ALA A 34 -0.76 -2.65 -10.34
C ALA A 34 -1.25 -2.11 -11.69
N GLU A 35 -1.05 -2.86 -12.76
CA GLU A 35 -1.47 -2.47 -14.11
C GLU A 35 -2.99 -2.53 -14.28
N ALA A 36 -3.67 -3.49 -13.64
CA ALA A 36 -5.14 -3.52 -13.58
C ALA A 36 -5.70 -2.25 -12.90
N ALA A 37 -5.10 -1.83 -11.78
CA ALA A 37 -5.49 -0.60 -11.09
C ALA A 37 -5.21 0.65 -11.93
N ARG A 38 -4.08 0.68 -12.66
CA ARG A 38 -3.75 1.77 -13.60
C ARG A 38 -4.80 1.86 -14.71
N ARG A 39 -5.14 0.74 -15.36
CA ARG A 39 -6.12 0.73 -16.45
C ARG A 39 -7.52 1.17 -15.98
N ALA A 40 -7.93 0.70 -14.81
CA ALA A 40 -9.19 1.13 -14.21
C ALA A 40 -9.20 2.65 -13.90
N ALA A 41 -8.08 3.22 -13.47
CA ALA A 41 -7.94 4.66 -13.24
C ALA A 41 -8.02 5.46 -14.55
N GLU A 42 -7.40 4.98 -15.64
CA GLU A 42 -7.49 5.62 -16.96
C GLU A 42 -8.93 5.72 -17.47
N TYR A 43 -9.72 4.66 -17.29
CA TYR A 43 -11.13 4.64 -17.68
C TYR A 43 -11.97 5.59 -16.83
N LEU A 44 -11.71 5.65 -15.52
CA LEU A 44 -12.37 6.61 -14.63
C LEU A 44 -12.08 8.05 -15.06
N VAL A 45 -10.82 8.40 -15.29
CA VAL A 45 -10.43 9.75 -15.75
C VAL A 45 -11.06 10.08 -17.09
N SER A 46 -11.04 9.15 -18.04
CA SER A 46 -11.64 9.34 -19.37
C SER A 46 -13.16 9.53 -19.30
N ALA A 47 -13.83 8.89 -18.33
CA ALA A 47 -15.25 9.08 -18.04
C ALA A 47 -15.56 10.34 -17.19
N GLY A 48 -14.57 11.20 -16.95
CA GLY A 48 -14.72 12.47 -16.24
C GLY A 48 -14.63 12.38 -14.72
N TRP A 49 -14.22 11.23 -14.17
CA TRP A 49 -14.04 11.06 -12.74
C TRP A 49 -12.65 11.53 -12.29
N ALA A 50 -12.63 12.43 -11.31
CA ALA A 50 -11.40 12.78 -10.62
C ALA A 50 -10.93 11.61 -9.75
N VAL A 51 -9.75 11.06 -10.04
CA VAL A 51 -9.12 10.02 -9.22
C VAL A 51 -8.19 10.70 -8.22
N HIS A 52 -8.65 10.84 -6.98
CA HIS A 52 -7.78 11.28 -5.89
C HIS A 52 -7.05 10.07 -5.31
N ILE A 53 -5.77 9.91 -5.67
CA ILE A 53 -4.88 8.97 -4.98
C ILE A 53 -4.36 9.71 -3.74
N PRO A 54 -4.84 9.38 -2.52
CA PRO A 54 -4.23 9.96 -1.34
C PRO A 54 -2.74 9.61 -1.35
N PRO A 55 -1.84 10.56 -1.00
CA PRO A 55 -0.43 10.22 -0.82
C PRO A 55 -0.37 8.99 0.06
N ARG A 56 0.36 7.95 -0.41
CA ARG A 56 0.44 6.65 0.25
C ARG A 56 0.53 6.91 1.74
N ALA A 57 -0.50 6.50 2.49
CA ALA A 57 -0.46 6.62 3.93
C ALA A 57 0.68 5.71 4.38
N VAL A 58 1.87 6.29 4.53
CA VAL A 58 2.84 5.77 5.48
C VAL A 58 2.05 5.78 6.77
N PRO A 59 1.78 4.63 7.40
CA PRO A 59 1.07 4.62 8.66
C PRO A 59 1.94 5.41 9.64
N SER A 60 1.61 6.69 9.83
CA SER A 60 2.27 7.64 10.71
C SER A 60 1.77 7.51 12.14
N GLY A 61 0.80 6.62 12.38
CA GLY A 61 0.40 6.20 13.71
C GLY A 61 1.43 5.25 14.34
N PRO A 62 1.68 5.33 15.66
CA PRO A 62 2.49 4.33 16.34
C PRO A 62 1.83 2.96 16.17
N ARG A 63 2.45 2.06 15.42
CA ARG A 63 1.99 0.67 15.32
C ARG A 63 2.03 0.02 16.69
N ARG A 64 1.07 -0.88 16.95
CA ARG A 64 1.00 -1.65 18.21
C ARG A 64 2.37 -2.30 18.50
N PRO A 65 2.81 -2.30 19.76
CA PRO A 65 4.06 -2.93 20.14
C PRO A 65 4.05 -4.42 19.76
N CYS A 66 5.21 -4.97 19.44
CA CYS A 66 5.34 -6.41 19.18
C CYS A 66 4.77 -7.20 20.38
N PRO A 67 3.88 -8.18 20.18
CA PRO A 67 3.31 -8.95 21.29
C PRO A 67 4.33 -9.84 22.01
N VAL A 68 5.53 -10.01 21.44
CA VAL A 68 6.61 -10.86 21.99
C VAL A 68 7.60 -10.05 22.84
N CYS A 69 7.98 -8.85 22.39
CA CYS A 69 9.05 -8.07 23.05
C CYS A 69 8.65 -6.63 23.42
N THR A 70 7.37 -6.28 23.27
CA THR A 70 6.76 -4.96 23.54
C THR A 70 7.40 -3.75 22.84
N THR A 71 8.40 -3.96 21.97
CA THR A 71 9.13 -2.90 21.26
C THR A 71 8.37 -2.49 19.99
N ARG A 72 8.37 -1.19 19.66
CA ARG A 72 7.75 -0.63 18.44
C ARG A 72 8.55 -1.11 17.21
N GLN A 73 7.88 -1.76 16.26
CA GLN A 73 8.53 -2.37 15.10
C GLN A 73 9.00 -1.28 14.10
N LEU A 74 10.31 -1.17 13.86
CA LEU A 74 10.86 -0.38 12.76
C LEU A 74 10.67 -1.13 11.42
N VAL A 75 9.97 -0.50 10.48
CA VAL A 75 9.82 -0.96 9.10
C VAL A 75 11.05 -0.53 8.30
N ARG A 76 11.57 -1.39 7.43
CA ARG A 76 12.57 -0.98 6.43
C ARG A 76 11.95 0.02 5.43
N PRO A 77 12.74 0.86 4.75
CA PRO A 77 12.23 1.76 3.70
C PRO A 77 11.44 1.04 2.57
N ASN A 78 11.70 -0.25 2.36
CA ASN A 78 11.01 -1.10 1.39
C ASN A 78 9.69 -1.73 1.91
N GLY A 79 9.22 -1.36 3.11
CA GLY A 79 7.95 -1.85 3.66
C GLY A 79 8.00 -3.24 4.29
N GLN A 80 9.15 -3.91 4.33
CA GLN A 80 9.27 -5.23 4.94
C GLN A 80 9.40 -5.14 6.46
N LEU A 81 8.65 -6.00 7.16
CA LEU A 81 8.78 -6.23 8.60
C LEU A 81 9.96 -7.17 8.87
N ARG A 82 10.85 -6.82 9.81
CA ARG A 82 11.86 -7.78 10.30
C ARG A 82 11.19 -8.76 11.26
N LYS A 83 11.27 -10.06 10.98
CA LYS A 83 10.79 -11.13 11.89
C LYS A 83 11.76 -11.28 13.06
N HIS A 84 11.24 -11.59 14.25
CA HIS A 84 12.07 -11.99 15.38
C HIS A 84 12.81 -13.30 15.09
N GLY A 85 14.01 -13.45 15.66
CA GLY A 85 14.64 -14.76 15.86
C GLY A 85 13.96 -15.56 16.98
N ALA A 86 14.61 -16.63 17.44
CA ALA A 86 14.11 -17.47 18.54
C ALA A 86 13.93 -16.66 19.86
N PRO A 87 13.17 -17.18 20.84
CA PRO A 87 13.01 -16.53 22.16
C PRO A 87 14.38 -16.20 22.78
N GLY A 88 14.54 -14.96 23.28
CA GLY A 88 15.81 -14.47 23.83
C GLY A 88 16.70 -13.72 22.84
N HIS A 89 16.40 -13.72 21.53
CA HIS A 89 17.12 -12.88 20.57
C HIS A 89 16.64 -11.41 20.61
N PRO A 90 17.56 -10.44 20.47
CA PRO A 90 17.23 -9.02 20.46
C PRO A 90 16.25 -8.70 19.32
N CYS A 91 15.33 -7.77 19.57
CA CYS A 91 14.41 -7.32 18.55
C CYS A 91 15.22 -6.71 17.39
N PRO A 92 14.99 -7.14 16.13
CA PRO A 92 15.72 -6.60 15.00
C PRO A 92 15.36 -5.12 14.71
N GLY A 93 14.37 -4.57 15.44
CA GLY A 93 13.99 -3.16 15.49
C GLY A 93 14.56 -2.38 16.68
N SER A 94 15.43 -2.95 17.52
CA SER A 94 16.13 -2.20 18.59
C SER A 94 17.38 -1.48 18.10
N GLY A 95 17.63 -1.43 16.79
CA GLY A 95 18.74 -0.67 16.24
C GLY A 95 18.53 0.81 16.50
N SER A 96 19.27 1.37 17.47
CA SER A 96 19.66 2.76 17.46
C SER A 96 20.14 3.08 16.04
N LEU A 97 19.62 4.14 15.43
CA LEU A 97 20.34 4.73 14.30
C LEU A 97 21.78 4.97 14.80
N PRO A 98 22.84 4.51 14.12
CA PRO A 98 24.12 5.15 14.38
C PRO A 98 23.88 6.63 14.09
N GLU A 99 24.07 7.44 15.13
CA GLU A 99 24.21 8.88 15.01
C GLU A 99 25.18 9.10 13.85
N SER A 100 24.76 9.88 12.87
CA SER A 100 25.55 10.13 11.68
C SER A 100 26.87 10.77 12.12
N GLU A 101 27.95 10.00 12.18
CA GLU A 101 29.28 10.58 12.25
C GLU A 101 29.49 11.41 10.98
N PRO A 102 29.80 12.71 11.08
CA PRO A 102 30.15 13.48 9.91
C PRO A 102 31.48 12.96 9.39
N ALA A 103 31.51 12.62 8.11
CA ALA A 103 32.74 12.28 7.41
C ALA A 103 33.73 13.45 7.53
N THR A 104 34.92 13.17 8.04
CA THR A 104 36.13 14.00 7.83
C THR A 104 37.32 13.06 7.70
#